data_AF-A0A845TSR8-F1
#
_entry.id   AF-A0A845TSR8-F1
#
_cell.length_a   1.000
_cell.length_b   1.000
_cell.length_c   1.000
_cell.angle_alpha   90.00
_cell.angle_beta   90.00
_cell.angle_gamma   90.00
#
_symmetry.space_group_name_H-M   'P 1'
#
loop_
_entity.id
_entity.type
_entity.pdbx_description
1 polymer ?
#
loop_
_entity_poly.entity_id
_entity_poly.type
_entity_poly.pdbx_seq_one_letter_code
_entity_poly.pdbx_strand_id
1 'polypeptide(L)'
;MSEQTADVMRQYIDAVSVFEAREEALAEAKQVRGGMYWHKGSIAAPDDTYLVRTSVSGSEKSLGRRTPETEAIYNKFLQRKEMAQQRLTGLTASLARHTRMNRALRVGRVNPLVVEILNRLSATQLSEHFRVVGTHALYAYESVAGITFAEDAVATRDIDLLWDVRKRLAFDTALRQVDSSMLGVLRKVDVTFRIRDSQKYTAVNKDGFEVDILRRKQVAYDPHPIKLSDDDEDFWVVQAPGAQELIDAPRFSAVIVATNGAMARMNTLAPMAFVRFKRWMSALPDRDPLKRRRDALQANAVEDAVREYLPQWATS
;
A
#
# COMPACT_ATOMS: atom_id res chain seq x y z
N MET A 1 -26.80 1.90 5.20
CA MET A 1 -25.51 2.26 5.85
C MET A 1 -25.81 2.82 7.23
N SER A 2 -24.84 2.81 8.14
CA SER A 2 -24.98 3.38 9.48
C SER A 2 -23.78 4.26 9.81
N GLU A 3 -24.01 5.41 10.44
CA GLU A 3 -22.95 6.29 10.91
C GLU A 3 -22.19 5.66 12.09
N GLN A 4 -20.89 5.97 12.15
CA GLN A 4 -20.04 5.62 13.28
C GLN A 4 -20.28 6.58 14.45
N THR A 5 -20.07 6.10 15.67
CA THR A 5 -20.21 6.95 16.86
C THR A 5 -19.13 8.03 16.89
N ALA A 6 -19.42 9.16 17.55
CA ALA A 6 -18.49 10.28 17.65
C ALA A 6 -17.12 9.89 18.25
N ASP A 7 -17.10 8.99 19.23
CA ASP A 7 -15.85 8.53 19.86
C ASP A 7 -15.03 7.65 18.90
N VAL A 8 -15.67 6.82 18.09
CA VAL A 8 -14.99 6.04 17.03
C VAL A 8 -14.39 6.98 15.98
N MET A 9 -15.16 7.98 15.52
CA MET A 9 -14.69 8.94 14.53
C MET A 9 -13.52 9.77 15.06
N ARG A 10 -13.60 10.28 16.30
CA ARG A 10 -12.51 11.02 16.93
C ARG A 10 -11.24 10.17 17.01
N GLN A 11 -11.36 8.93 17.50
CA GLN A 11 -10.23 8.02 17.58
C GLN A 11 -9.61 7.74 16.20
N TYR A 12 -10.44 7.53 15.17
CA TYR A 12 -9.96 7.33 13.81
C TYR A 12 -9.15 8.54 13.32
N ILE A 13 -9.68 9.76 13.45
CA ILE A 13 -9.00 11.00 13.03
C ILE A 13 -7.64 11.16 13.72
N ASP A 14 -7.60 10.96 15.03
CA ASP A 14 -6.35 11.06 15.81
C ASP A 14 -5.33 9.99 15.38
N ALA A 15 -5.80 8.75 15.17
CA ALA A 15 -4.97 7.64 14.73
C ALA A 15 -4.42 7.85 13.31
N VAL A 16 -5.23 8.38 12.38
CA VAL A 16 -4.80 8.72 11.02
C VAL A 16 -3.71 9.78 11.06
N SER A 17 -3.91 10.86 11.83
CA SER A 17 -2.92 11.92 11.97
C SER A 17 -1.54 11.39 12.41
N VAL A 18 -1.52 10.47 13.39
CA VAL A 18 -0.28 9.81 13.83
C VAL A 18 0.27 8.84 12.78
N PHE A 19 -0.59 8.11 12.07
CA PHE A 19 -0.18 7.19 11.02
C PHE A 19 0.51 7.92 9.87
N GLU A 20 -0.06 9.01 9.37
CA GLU A 20 0.48 9.78 8.25
C GLU A 20 1.80 10.47 8.63
N ALA A 21 1.86 11.09 9.82
CA ALA A 21 3.10 11.66 10.33
C ALA A 21 4.22 10.60 10.44
N ARG A 22 3.87 9.35 10.77
CA ARG A 22 4.83 8.23 10.80
C ARG A 22 5.29 7.84 9.39
N GLU A 23 4.42 7.87 8.39
CA GLU A 23 4.83 7.63 7.00
C GLU A 23 5.83 8.68 6.51
N GLU A 24 5.60 9.95 6.84
CA GLU A 24 6.57 11.02 6.57
C GLU A 24 7.90 10.79 7.31
N ALA A 25 7.85 10.46 8.60
CA ALA A 25 9.05 10.19 9.39
C ALA A 25 9.84 8.98 8.86
N LEU A 26 9.15 7.97 8.31
CA LEU A 26 9.80 6.85 7.62
C LEU A 26 10.50 7.30 6.34
N ALA A 27 9.88 8.19 5.55
CA ALA A 27 10.47 8.74 4.35
C ALA A 27 11.70 9.60 4.68
N GLU A 28 11.64 10.44 5.72
CA GLU A 28 12.76 11.23 6.22
C GLU A 28 13.92 10.34 6.71
N ALA A 29 13.61 9.33 7.52
CA ALA A 29 14.60 8.38 8.03
C ALA A 29 15.30 7.62 6.88
N LYS A 30 14.61 7.33 5.77
CA LYS A 30 15.21 6.74 4.56
C LYS A 30 16.27 7.64 3.93
N GLN A 31 16.11 8.97 3.96
CA GLN A 31 17.06 9.92 3.35
C GLN A 31 18.39 10.03 4.12
N VAL A 32 18.39 9.69 5.41
CA VAL A 32 19.55 9.75 6.30
C VAL A 32 20.14 8.36 6.61
N ARG A 33 19.75 7.33 5.84
CA ARG A 33 20.36 6.00 5.93
C ARG A 33 21.84 6.03 5.51
N GLY A 34 22.61 5.10 6.06
CA GLY A 34 24.06 5.08 5.93
C GLY A 34 24.74 5.89 7.04
N GLY A 35 25.97 6.30 6.81
CA GLY A 35 26.79 7.00 7.80
C GLY A 35 27.65 8.08 7.18
N MET A 36 28.25 8.88 8.05
CA MET A 36 29.40 9.70 7.72
C MET A 36 30.43 9.53 8.82
N TYR A 37 31.71 9.53 8.47
CA TYR A 37 32.81 9.48 9.43
C TYR A 37 34.05 10.16 8.86
N TRP A 38 35.00 10.49 9.73
CA TRP A 38 36.29 11.05 9.33
C TRP A 38 37.30 9.92 9.13
N HIS A 39 37.78 9.75 7.89
CA HIS A 39 38.84 8.82 7.55
C HIS A 39 40.20 9.51 7.62
N LYS A 40 41.21 8.82 8.14
CA LYS A 40 42.59 9.35 8.19
C LYS A 40 43.23 9.32 6.80
N GLY A 41 44.14 10.26 6.55
CA GLY A 41 44.89 10.38 5.31
C GLY A 41 45.85 9.22 5.08
N SER A 42 46.45 9.20 3.89
CA SER A 42 47.42 8.18 3.52
C SER A 42 48.69 8.27 4.38
N ILE A 43 49.53 7.23 4.31
CA ILE A 43 50.82 7.19 5.01
C ILE A 43 51.71 8.38 4.63
N ALA A 44 51.56 8.93 3.42
CA ALA A 44 52.31 10.08 2.94
C ALA A 44 51.78 11.44 3.46
N ALA A 45 50.56 11.49 4.00
CA ALA A 45 49.94 12.68 4.57
C ALA A 45 49.04 12.29 5.78
N PRO A 46 49.65 11.84 6.90
CA PRO A 46 48.91 11.24 8.02
C PRO A 46 48.04 12.24 8.80
N ASP A 47 48.34 13.54 8.71
CA ASP A 47 47.58 14.61 9.36
C ASP A 47 46.31 15.01 8.59
N ASP A 48 46.18 14.56 7.34
CA ASP A 48 44.97 14.79 6.58
C ASP A 48 43.81 13.97 7.14
N THR A 49 42.63 14.57 7.19
CA THR A 49 41.39 13.85 7.46
C THR A 49 40.38 14.14 6.37
N TYR A 50 39.62 13.13 5.97
CA TYR A 50 38.67 13.18 4.87
C TYR A 50 37.28 12.78 5.37
N LEU A 51 36.27 13.55 5.00
CA LEU A 51 34.89 13.19 5.30
C LEU A 51 34.47 12.08 4.33
N VAL A 52 34.04 10.94 4.85
CA VAL A 52 33.55 9.82 4.04
C VAL A 52 32.08 9.60 4.35
N ARG A 53 31.26 9.49 3.30
CA ARG A 53 29.87 9.06 3.38
C ARG A 53 29.78 7.57 3.04
N THR A 54 29.09 6.80 3.88
CA THR A 54 28.80 5.39 3.64
C THR A 54 27.35 5.21 3.24
N SER A 55 27.11 4.35 2.25
CA SER A 55 25.76 3.89 1.89
C SER A 55 25.33 2.73 2.78
N VAL A 56 24.08 2.30 2.64
CA VAL A 56 23.55 1.12 3.34
C VAL A 56 24.20 -0.17 2.87
N SER A 57 24.64 -0.23 1.61
CA SER A 57 25.33 -1.39 1.03
C SER A 57 26.83 -1.39 1.31
N GLY A 58 27.33 -0.45 2.12
CA GLY A 58 28.74 -0.37 2.49
C GLY A 58 29.64 0.34 1.47
N SER A 59 29.09 0.88 0.38
CA SER A 59 29.88 1.71 -0.53
C SER A 59 30.26 3.03 0.12
N GLU A 60 31.51 3.46 -0.10
CA GLU A 60 32.07 4.66 0.50
C GLU A 60 32.34 5.72 -0.56
N LYS A 61 32.05 6.97 -0.23
CA LYS A 61 32.36 8.13 -1.07
C LYS A 61 33.01 9.21 -0.23
N SER A 62 34.24 9.58 -0.57
CA SER A 62 34.89 10.75 0.00
C SER A 62 34.17 12.02 -0.45
N LEU A 63 33.92 12.92 0.51
CA LEU A 63 33.37 14.26 0.31
C LEU A 63 34.45 15.35 0.37
N GLY A 64 35.71 14.97 0.54
CA GLY A 64 36.86 15.87 0.57
C GLY A 64 37.55 15.94 1.92
N ARG A 65 38.60 16.77 1.99
CA ARG A 65 39.39 17.03 3.21
C ARG A 65 38.55 17.73 4.27
N ARG A 66 39.01 17.67 5.52
CA ARG A 66 38.42 18.39 6.64
C ARG A 66 38.63 19.89 6.47
N THR A 67 37.52 20.59 6.30
CA THR A 67 37.41 22.05 6.19
C THR A 67 36.17 22.49 6.98
N PRO A 68 36.00 23.79 7.28
CA PRO A 68 34.79 24.28 7.94
C PRO A 68 33.50 23.87 7.19
N GLU A 69 33.55 23.81 5.86
CA GLU A 69 32.42 23.40 5.02
C GLU A 69 32.08 21.92 5.20
N THR A 70 33.07 21.02 5.17
CA THR A 70 32.84 19.58 5.35
C THR A 70 32.45 19.23 6.79
N GLU A 71 32.96 19.96 7.78
CA GLU A 71 32.48 19.88 9.17
C GLU A 71 31.02 20.27 9.32
N ALA A 72 30.59 21.35 8.66
CA ALA A 72 29.18 21.76 8.65
C ALA A 72 28.28 20.70 8.00
N ILE A 73 28.72 20.05 6.91
CA ILE A 73 28.01 18.93 6.28
C ILE A 73 27.86 17.76 7.25
N TYR A 74 28.95 17.38 7.93
CA TYR A 74 28.96 16.29 8.91
C TYR A 74 28.00 16.56 10.08
N ASN A 75 28.10 17.73 10.70
CA ASN A 75 27.27 18.12 11.83
C ASN A 75 25.78 18.17 11.45
N LYS A 76 25.45 18.74 10.28
CA LYS A 76 24.09 18.78 9.75
C LYS A 76 23.54 17.38 9.48
N PHE A 77 24.37 16.46 8.98
CA PHE A 77 23.99 15.07 8.76
C PHE A 77 23.67 14.37 10.08
N LEU A 78 24.56 14.47 11.08
CA LEU A 78 24.34 13.86 12.39
C LEU A 78 23.06 14.39 13.07
N GLN A 79 22.89 15.71 13.09
CA GLN A 79 21.71 16.34 13.67
C GLN A 79 20.43 15.89 12.97
N ARG A 80 20.41 15.88 11.63
CA ARG A 80 19.25 15.39 10.85
C ARG A 80 18.96 13.92 11.12
N LYS A 81 19.99 13.09 11.23
CA LYS A 81 19.85 11.65 11.51
C LYS A 81 19.27 11.41 12.89
N GLU A 82 19.75 12.13 13.91
CA GLU A 82 19.23 12.06 15.27
C GLU A 82 17.76 12.50 15.34
N MET A 83 17.43 13.67 14.78
CA MET A 83 16.04 14.17 14.76
C MET A 83 15.08 13.22 14.04
N ALA A 84 15.48 12.69 12.88
CA ALA A 84 14.66 11.73 12.13
C ALA A 84 14.43 10.43 12.93
N GLN A 85 15.47 9.92 13.60
CA GLN A 85 15.36 8.73 14.44
C GLN A 85 14.46 8.96 15.66
N GLN A 86 14.62 10.09 16.35
CA GLN A 86 13.78 10.45 17.49
C GLN A 86 12.31 10.59 17.08
N ARG A 87 12.02 11.32 15.99
CA ARG A 87 10.67 11.49 15.43
C ARG A 87 10.04 10.15 15.08
N LEU A 88 10.76 9.28 14.36
CA LEU A 88 10.27 7.97 13.95
C LEU A 88 9.98 7.06 15.16
N THR A 89 10.87 7.03 16.16
CA THR A 89 10.68 6.26 17.39
C THR A 89 9.44 6.72 18.15
N GLY A 90 9.27 8.03 18.35
CA GLY A 90 8.12 8.61 19.05
C GLY A 90 6.79 8.31 18.35
N LEU A 91 6.73 8.50 17.03
CA LEU A 91 5.53 8.23 16.23
C LEU A 91 5.19 6.73 16.16
N THR A 92 6.20 5.86 16.13
CA THR A 92 5.99 4.40 16.20
C THR A 92 5.36 3.99 17.54
N ALA A 93 5.87 4.54 18.66
CA ALA A 93 5.29 4.30 19.98
C ALA A 93 3.86 4.87 20.10
N SER A 94 3.60 6.03 19.49
CA SER A 94 2.26 6.63 19.46
C SER A 94 1.29 5.79 18.64
N LEU A 95 1.68 5.34 17.45
CA LEU A 95 0.84 4.49 16.61
C LEU A 95 0.49 3.18 17.32
N ALA A 96 1.43 2.59 18.06
CA ALA A 96 1.16 1.39 18.86
C ALA A 96 0.09 1.61 19.95
N ARG A 97 -0.02 2.82 20.52
CA ARG A 97 -1.13 3.19 21.42
C ARG A 97 -2.44 3.27 20.66
N HIS A 98 -2.46 3.97 19.51
CA HIS A 98 -3.65 4.06 18.67
C HIS A 98 -4.13 2.69 18.18
N THR A 99 -3.24 1.76 17.83
CA THR A 99 -3.60 0.38 17.48
C THR A 99 -4.39 -0.31 18.59
N ARG A 100 -3.97 -0.17 19.86
CA ARG A 100 -4.70 -0.76 20.99
C ARG A 100 -6.06 -0.10 21.20
N MET A 101 -6.13 1.22 21.10
CA MET A 101 -7.39 1.96 21.22
C MET A 101 -8.35 1.65 20.07
N ASN A 102 -7.84 1.55 18.84
CA ASN A 102 -8.61 1.17 17.66
C ASN A 102 -9.27 -0.19 17.83
N ARG A 103 -8.53 -1.16 18.38
CA ARG A 103 -9.07 -2.49 18.72
C ARG A 103 -10.15 -2.39 19.80
N ALA A 104 -9.89 -1.65 20.86
CA ALA A 104 -10.81 -1.51 21.99
C ALA A 104 -12.15 -0.86 21.59
N LEU A 105 -12.08 0.19 20.77
CA LEU A 105 -13.24 0.94 20.27
C LEU A 105 -13.84 0.35 18.99
N ARG A 106 -13.27 -0.74 18.45
CA ARG A 106 -13.69 -1.39 17.20
C ARG A 106 -13.78 -0.41 16.02
N VAL A 107 -12.77 0.44 15.89
CA VAL A 107 -12.72 1.54 14.90
C VAL A 107 -12.83 1.06 13.46
N GLY A 108 -12.33 -0.14 13.17
CA GLY A 108 -12.50 -0.75 11.87
C GLY A 108 -12.68 -2.25 11.95
N ARG A 109 -13.09 -2.82 10.82
CA ARG A 109 -13.52 -4.21 10.70
C ARG A 109 -12.82 -4.98 9.59
N VAL A 110 -11.76 -4.41 9.01
CA VAL A 110 -10.99 -5.05 7.94
C VAL A 110 -10.31 -6.31 8.48
N ASN A 111 -10.20 -7.35 7.65
CA ASN A 111 -9.42 -8.53 7.99
C ASN A 111 -7.95 -8.13 8.24
N PRO A 112 -7.34 -8.48 9.39
CA PRO A 112 -5.93 -8.20 9.68
C PRO A 112 -4.98 -8.59 8.55
N LEU A 113 -5.24 -9.70 7.86
CA LEU A 113 -4.40 -10.19 6.76
C LEU A 113 -4.33 -9.18 5.60
N VAL A 114 -5.42 -8.46 5.31
CA VAL A 114 -5.43 -7.40 4.29
C VAL A 114 -4.50 -6.26 4.71
N VAL A 115 -4.58 -5.83 5.97
CA VAL A 115 -3.72 -4.77 6.50
C VAL A 115 -2.24 -5.20 6.49
N GLU A 116 -1.95 -6.45 6.81
CA GLU A 116 -0.59 -7.00 6.74
C GLU A 116 -0.05 -7.05 5.31
N ILE A 117 -0.86 -7.50 4.34
CA ILE A 117 -0.51 -7.48 2.91
C ILE A 117 -0.21 -6.06 2.44
N LEU A 118 -1.09 -5.10 2.72
CA LEU A 118 -0.89 -3.70 2.30
C LEU A 118 0.35 -3.07 2.96
N ASN A 119 0.58 -3.33 4.25
CA ASN A 119 1.79 -2.88 4.94
C ASN A 119 3.05 -3.53 4.36
N ARG A 120 2.98 -4.81 3.97
CA ARG A 120 4.10 -5.49 3.31
C ARG A 120 4.40 -4.85 1.95
N LEU A 121 3.39 -4.60 1.13
CA LEU A 121 3.53 -3.91 -0.15
C LEU A 121 4.07 -2.48 0.01
N SER A 122 3.69 -1.76 1.07
CA SER A 122 4.24 -0.44 1.38
C SER A 122 5.71 -0.52 1.79
N ALA A 123 6.05 -1.45 2.68
CA ALA A 123 7.42 -1.65 3.15
C ALA A 123 8.39 -2.05 2.03
N THR A 124 7.90 -2.81 1.03
CA THR A 124 8.66 -3.19 -0.17
C THR A 124 8.53 -2.21 -1.33
N GLN A 125 7.89 -1.05 -1.13
CA GLN A 125 7.66 -0.02 -2.15
C GLN A 125 6.85 -0.50 -3.37
N LEU A 126 6.17 -1.63 -3.28
CA LEU A 126 5.35 -2.18 -4.35
C LEU A 126 3.94 -1.56 -4.39
N SER A 127 3.48 -0.97 -3.29
CA SER A 127 2.11 -0.44 -3.14
C SER A 127 1.68 0.56 -4.23
N GLU A 128 2.61 1.33 -4.82
CA GLU A 128 2.29 2.35 -5.82
C GLU A 128 1.92 1.80 -7.22
N HIS A 129 2.23 0.52 -7.43
CA HIS A 129 1.97 -0.24 -8.65
C HIS A 129 0.62 -0.96 -8.62
N PHE A 130 -0.02 -1.02 -7.46
CA PHE A 130 -1.30 -1.69 -7.27
C PHE A 130 -2.37 -0.72 -6.80
N ARG A 131 -3.62 -1.04 -7.15
CA ARG A 131 -4.82 -0.45 -6.55
C ARG A 131 -5.68 -1.58 -6.01
N VAL A 132 -6.16 -1.47 -4.79
CA VAL A 132 -7.21 -2.35 -4.28
C VAL A 132 -8.48 -2.04 -5.04
N VAL A 133 -9.10 -3.05 -5.63
CA VAL A 133 -10.38 -2.93 -6.34
C VAL A 133 -11.38 -3.92 -5.74
N GLY A 134 -12.56 -4.02 -6.37
CA GLY A 134 -13.58 -4.96 -5.91
C GLY A 134 -14.13 -4.60 -4.54
N THR A 135 -14.58 -5.61 -3.79
CA THR A 135 -15.31 -5.42 -2.54
C THR A 135 -14.49 -4.68 -1.48
N HIS A 136 -13.17 -4.89 -1.45
CA HIS A 136 -12.30 -4.31 -0.42
C HIS A 136 -12.15 -2.78 -0.52
N ALA A 137 -12.42 -2.19 -1.69
CA ALA A 137 -12.46 -0.74 -1.86
C ALA A 137 -13.48 -0.06 -0.94
N LEU A 138 -14.57 -0.76 -0.57
CA LEU A 138 -15.61 -0.22 0.30
C LEU A 138 -15.05 0.21 1.67
N TYR A 139 -14.06 -0.52 2.22
CA TYR A 139 -13.47 -0.18 3.51
C TYR A 139 -12.75 1.18 3.51
N ALA A 140 -12.17 1.59 2.38
CA ALA A 140 -11.58 2.91 2.25
C ALA A 140 -12.67 4.00 2.30
N TYR A 141 -13.81 3.78 1.62
CA TYR A 141 -14.92 4.72 1.64
C TYR A 141 -15.58 4.78 3.03
N GLU A 142 -15.79 3.65 3.69
CA GLU A 142 -16.27 3.58 5.09
C GLU A 142 -15.41 4.42 6.02
N SER A 143 -14.09 4.24 5.93
CA SER A 143 -13.13 4.91 6.82
C SER A 143 -13.17 6.43 6.64
N VAL A 144 -13.27 6.94 5.41
CA VAL A 144 -13.29 8.39 5.15
C VAL A 144 -14.67 8.99 5.40
N ALA A 145 -15.75 8.28 5.09
CA ALA A 145 -17.11 8.76 5.28
C ALA A 145 -17.59 8.64 6.74
N GLY A 146 -16.90 7.89 7.61
CA GLY A 146 -17.33 7.66 8.99
C GLY A 146 -18.60 6.80 9.06
N ILE A 147 -18.78 5.87 8.12
CA ILE A 147 -19.97 5.01 8.02
C ILE A 147 -19.61 3.53 7.96
N THR A 148 -20.64 2.69 7.98
CA THR A 148 -20.53 1.26 7.69
C THR A 148 -21.60 0.82 6.71
N PHE A 149 -21.17 0.15 5.64
CA PHE A 149 -22.03 -0.53 4.69
C PHE A 149 -22.56 -1.84 5.28
N ALA A 150 -23.75 -2.26 4.82
CA ALA A 150 -24.34 -3.53 5.21
C ALA A 150 -23.42 -4.72 4.88
N GLU A 151 -23.41 -5.76 5.73
CA GLU A 151 -22.52 -6.91 5.59
C GLU A 151 -22.64 -7.62 4.23
N ASP A 152 -23.86 -7.69 3.68
CA ASP A 152 -24.18 -8.25 2.37
C ASP A 152 -23.39 -7.60 1.23
N ALA A 153 -22.90 -6.36 1.43
CA ALA A 153 -22.07 -5.64 0.48
C ALA A 153 -20.58 -6.01 0.58
N VAL A 154 -20.10 -6.56 1.71
CA VAL A 154 -18.66 -6.59 2.06
C VAL A 154 -18.10 -7.98 2.36
N ALA A 155 -18.94 -9.01 2.52
CA ALA A 155 -18.50 -10.36 2.85
C ALA A 155 -17.77 -11.07 1.69
N THR A 156 -16.45 -10.87 1.56
CA THR A 156 -15.58 -11.69 0.72
C THR A 156 -14.28 -12.07 1.44
N ARG A 157 -13.73 -13.24 1.09
CA ARG A 157 -12.44 -13.76 1.58
C ARG A 157 -11.34 -13.62 0.53
N ASP A 158 -11.43 -12.57 -0.28
CA ASP A 158 -10.52 -12.28 -1.38
C ASP A 158 -9.99 -10.85 -1.26
N ILE A 159 -8.86 -10.52 -1.85
CA ILE A 159 -8.48 -9.13 -2.13
C ILE A 159 -8.06 -9.02 -3.59
N ASP A 160 -8.73 -8.13 -4.33
CA ASP A 160 -8.41 -7.84 -5.72
C ASP A 160 -7.38 -6.70 -5.80
N LEU A 161 -6.21 -7.00 -6.36
CA LEU A 161 -5.15 -6.02 -6.64
C LEU A 161 -5.07 -5.77 -8.14
N LEU A 162 -5.46 -4.58 -8.58
CA LEU A 162 -5.28 -4.13 -9.95
C LEU A 162 -3.85 -3.61 -10.16
N TRP A 163 -3.08 -4.29 -11.00
CA TRP A 163 -1.71 -3.92 -11.37
C TRP A 163 -1.68 -2.90 -12.52
N ASP A 164 -0.99 -1.77 -12.31
CA ASP A 164 -0.75 -0.76 -13.33
C ASP A 164 0.44 -1.16 -14.23
N VAL A 165 0.14 -1.93 -15.28
CA VAL A 165 1.14 -2.42 -16.24
C VAL A 165 1.94 -1.32 -16.95
N ARG A 166 1.44 -0.08 -16.99
CA ARG A 166 2.22 1.06 -17.56
C ARG A 166 3.48 1.33 -16.76
N LYS A 167 3.48 0.95 -15.47
CA LYS A 167 4.63 1.06 -14.57
C LYS A 167 5.45 -0.23 -14.47
N ARG A 168 5.33 -1.16 -15.43
CA ARG A 168 6.01 -2.46 -15.36
C ARG A 168 7.51 -2.36 -15.14
N LEU A 169 8.24 -1.53 -15.91
CA LEU A 169 9.70 -1.42 -15.75
C LEU A 169 10.10 -0.93 -14.35
N ALA A 170 9.35 0.02 -13.80
CA ALA A 170 9.54 0.50 -12.44
C ALA A 170 9.20 -0.59 -11.41
N PHE A 171 8.14 -1.37 -11.64
CA PHE A 171 7.76 -2.50 -10.81
C PHE A 171 8.85 -3.59 -10.81
N ASP A 172 9.33 -4.00 -11.98
CA ASP A 172 10.38 -5.01 -12.12
C ASP A 172 11.66 -4.57 -11.40
N THR A 173 12.00 -3.27 -11.46
CA THR A 173 13.13 -2.69 -10.73
C THR A 173 12.90 -2.70 -9.22
N ALA A 174 11.72 -2.30 -8.75
CA ALA A 174 11.38 -2.32 -7.33
C ALA A 174 11.38 -3.75 -6.77
N LEU A 175 10.84 -4.72 -7.52
CA LEU A 175 10.79 -6.11 -7.11
C LEU A 175 12.19 -6.75 -7.03
N ARG A 176 13.10 -6.42 -7.96
CA ARG A 176 14.51 -6.82 -7.90
C ARG A 176 15.23 -6.26 -6.67
N GLN A 177 14.90 -5.05 -6.23
CA GLN A 177 15.47 -4.48 -4.99
C GLN A 177 14.98 -5.21 -3.73
N VAL A 178 13.81 -5.85 -3.80
CA VAL A 178 13.27 -6.68 -2.71
C VAL A 178 13.93 -8.06 -2.70
N ASP A 179 14.56 -8.48 -3.80
CA ASP A 179 15.17 -9.79 -4.01
C ASP A 179 14.16 -10.93 -3.74
N SER A 180 12.95 -10.80 -4.30
CA SER A 180 11.84 -11.73 -4.10
C SER A 180 10.85 -11.69 -5.27
N SER A 181 9.99 -12.70 -5.38
CA SER A 181 8.83 -12.71 -6.29
C SER A 181 7.59 -12.09 -5.63
N MET A 182 6.53 -11.82 -6.39
CA MET A 182 5.29 -11.29 -5.79
C MET A 182 4.65 -12.32 -4.85
N LEU A 183 4.63 -13.60 -5.22
CA LEU A 183 4.28 -14.69 -4.31
C LEU A 183 5.22 -14.73 -3.09
N GLY A 184 6.52 -14.54 -3.28
CA GLY A 184 7.49 -14.45 -2.18
C GLY A 184 7.16 -13.33 -1.19
N VAL A 185 6.72 -12.17 -1.68
CA VAL A 185 6.24 -11.05 -0.85
C VAL A 185 5.02 -11.46 -0.02
N LEU A 186 4.04 -12.16 -0.61
CA LEU A 186 2.88 -12.68 0.12
C LEU A 186 3.27 -13.76 1.14
N ARG A 187 4.21 -14.65 0.80
CA ARG A 187 4.74 -15.69 1.70
C ARG A 187 5.46 -15.13 2.93
N LYS A 188 5.89 -13.86 2.91
CA LYS A 188 6.41 -13.16 4.10
C LYS A 188 5.31 -12.72 5.06
N VAL A 189 4.08 -12.62 4.59
CA VAL A 189 2.89 -12.38 5.44
C VAL A 189 2.36 -13.72 5.95
N ASP A 190 2.13 -14.68 5.05
CA ASP A 190 1.73 -16.05 5.38
C ASP A 190 2.44 -17.04 4.46
N VAL A 191 3.32 -17.86 5.06
CA VAL A 191 4.16 -18.83 4.33
C VAL A 191 3.36 -19.87 3.53
N THR A 192 2.08 -20.04 3.82
CA THR A 192 1.22 -21.04 3.18
C THR A 192 0.60 -20.58 1.87
N PHE A 193 0.80 -19.32 1.47
CA PHE A 193 0.38 -18.85 0.15
C PHE A 193 1.01 -19.68 -0.97
N ARG A 194 0.14 -20.15 -1.88
CA ARG A 194 0.51 -20.86 -3.11
C ARG A 194 -0.37 -20.37 -4.26
N ILE A 195 0.17 -20.37 -5.47
CA ILE A 195 -0.64 -20.12 -6.66
C ILE A 195 -1.61 -21.27 -6.86
N ARG A 196 -2.86 -20.94 -7.19
CA ARG A 196 -3.88 -21.93 -7.49
C ARG A 196 -3.64 -22.51 -8.89
N ASP A 197 -3.54 -23.83 -9.01
CA ASP A 197 -3.24 -24.49 -10.30
C ASP A 197 -4.25 -24.16 -11.40
N SER A 198 -5.54 -24.07 -11.03
CA SER A 198 -6.63 -23.74 -11.96
C SER A 198 -6.71 -22.25 -12.32
N GLN A 199 -6.08 -21.37 -11.54
CA GLN A 199 -6.18 -19.92 -11.67
C GLN A 199 -4.83 -19.28 -11.31
N LYS A 200 -3.93 -19.21 -12.31
CA LYS A 200 -2.55 -18.75 -12.10
C LYS A 200 -2.40 -17.26 -11.72
N TYR A 201 -3.51 -16.52 -11.66
CA TYR A 201 -3.58 -15.13 -11.20
C TYR A 201 -4.02 -14.99 -9.73
N THR A 202 -4.29 -16.12 -9.06
CA THR A 202 -4.79 -16.19 -7.69
C THR A 202 -3.78 -16.90 -6.80
N ALA A 203 -3.37 -16.26 -5.70
CA ALA A 203 -2.70 -16.95 -4.60
C ALA A 203 -3.70 -17.23 -3.49
N VAL A 204 -3.64 -18.43 -2.91
CA VAL A 204 -4.50 -18.84 -1.81
C VAL A 204 -3.66 -19.36 -0.65
N ASN A 205 -4.01 -18.99 0.59
CA ASN A 205 -3.37 -19.50 1.79
C ASN A 205 -4.11 -20.73 2.37
N LYS A 206 -3.57 -21.32 3.44
CA LYS A 206 -4.16 -22.50 4.10
C LYS A 206 -5.60 -22.29 4.61
N ASP A 207 -5.99 -21.05 4.88
CA ASP A 207 -7.30 -20.68 5.43
C ASP A 207 -8.31 -20.32 4.32
N GLY A 208 -7.90 -20.44 3.06
CA GLY A 208 -8.72 -20.14 1.88
C GLY A 208 -8.88 -18.65 1.60
N PHE A 209 -7.98 -17.80 2.11
CA PHE A 209 -7.94 -16.38 1.75
C PHE A 209 -7.24 -16.23 0.39
N GLU A 210 -7.91 -15.56 -0.55
CA GLU A 210 -7.44 -15.41 -1.93
C GLU A 210 -6.89 -13.99 -2.17
N VAL A 211 -5.76 -13.90 -2.89
CA VAL A 211 -5.21 -12.65 -3.42
C VAL A 211 -5.20 -12.76 -4.93
N ASP A 212 -6.03 -11.96 -5.57
CA ASP A 212 -6.15 -11.91 -7.02
C ASP A 212 -5.35 -10.73 -7.58
N ILE A 213 -4.52 -10.99 -8.60
CA ILE A 213 -3.82 -9.92 -9.31
C ILE A 213 -4.38 -9.77 -10.73
N LEU A 214 -5.05 -8.64 -10.93
CA LEU A 214 -5.75 -8.30 -12.16
C LEU A 214 -4.95 -7.30 -12.99
N ARG A 215 -5.08 -7.37 -14.32
CA ARG A 215 -4.57 -6.34 -15.22
C ARG A 215 -5.56 -5.97 -16.32
N ARG A 216 -5.30 -4.87 -17.03
CA ARG A 216 -6.06 -4.50 -18.25
C ARG A 216 -5.95 -5.56 -19.35
N LYS A 217 -6.94 -5.55 -20.25
CA LYS A 217 -6.84 -6.22 -21.55
C LYS A 217 -5.63 -5.68 -22.34
N GLN A 218 -5.01 -6.56 -23.12
CA GLN A 218 -3.88 -6.21 -23.97
C GLN A 218 -4.27 -5.10 -24.96
N VAL A 219 -3.41 -4.08 -25.07
CA VAL A 219 -3.50 -3.06 -26.10
C VAL A 219 -2.23 -3.12 -26.95
N ALA A 220 -2.38 -3.24 -28.27
CA ALA A 220 -1.26 -3.29 -29.22
C ALA A 220 -0.18 -4.34 -28.85
N TYR A 221 1.08 -3.91 -28.76
CA TYR A 221 2.25 -4.74 -28.49
C TYR A 221 2.49 -5.04 -26.99
N ASP A 222 1.49 -4.85 -26.12
CA ASP A 222 1.60 -5.27 -24.73
C ASP A 222 1.97 -6.77 -24.68
N PRO A 223 3.04 -7.17 -23.96
CA PRO A 223 3.42 -8.57 -23.90
C PRO A 223 2.30 -9.44 -23.30
N HIS A 224 2.14 -10.66 -23.81
CA HIS A 224 1.19 -11.64 -23.27
C HIS A 224 1.61 -13.08 -23.61
N PRO A 225 1.52 -14.03 -22.66
CA PRO A 225 1.21 -13.84 -21.24
C PRO A 225 2.36 -13.12 -20.48
N ILE A 226 2.07 -12.46 -19.34
CA ILE A 226 3.09 -11.80 -18.49
C ILE A 226 3.10 -12.47 -17.13
N LYS A 227 4.29 -12.89 -16.68
CA LYS A 227 4.56 -13.20 -15.27
C LYS A 227 4.92 -11.92 -14.52
N LEU A 228 4.56 -11.85 -13.25
CA LEU A 228 4.94 -10.73 -12.37
C LEU A 228 6.44 -10.71 -12.03
N SER A 229 7.11 -11.86 -12.10
CA SER A 229 8.57 -11.93 -11.98
C SER A 229 9.14 -13.07 -12.81
N ASP A 230 10.47 -13.20 -12.79
CA ASP A 230 11.20 -14.27 -13.46
C ASP A 230 11.07 -15.63 -12.71
N ASP A 231 10.43 -15.66 -11.53
CA ASP A 231 10.17 -16.87 -10.73
C ASP A 231 9.05 -17.73 -11.37
N ASP A 232 9.31 -19.03 -11.49
CA ASP A 232 8.41 -19.99 -12.13
C ASP A 232 7.15 -20.30 -11.32
N GLU A 233 7.20 -20.13 -10.00
CA GLU A 233 6.04 -20.28 -9.12
C GLU A 233 5.21 -18.99 -9.01
N ASP A 234 5.61 -17.89 -9.66
CA ASP A 234 4.95 -16.60 -9.49
C ASP A 234 3.71 -16.42 -10.37
N PHE A 235 2.92 -15.39 -10.05
CA PHE A 235 1.65 -15.08 -10.70
C PHE A 235 1.75 -14.90 -12.22
N TRP A 236 0.78 -15.49 -12.91
CA TRP A 236 0.42 -15.12 -14.28
C TRP A 236 -0.80 -14.21 -14.24
N VAL A 237 -0.64 -12.95 -14.64
CA VAL A 237 -1.74 -11.97 -14.53
C VAL A 237 -2.78 -12.11 -15.65
N VAL A 238 -4.07 -12.12 -15.28
CA VAL A 238 -5.18 -12.25 -16.22
C VAL A 238 -5.78 -10.89 -16.59
N GLN A 239 -6.24 -10.82 -17.84
CA GLN A 239 -6.89 -9.65 -18.40
C GLN A 239 -8.33 -9.54 -17.88
N ALA A 240 -8.62 -8.49 -17.11
CA ALA A 240 -9.97 -8.15 -16.68
C ALA A 240 -10.64 -7.21 -17.70
N PRO A 241 -11.82 -7.55 -18.25
CA PRO A 241 -12.64 -6.61 -19.01
C PRO A 241 -12.90 -5.33 -18.21
N GLY A 242 -12.75 -4.15 -18.83
CA GLY A 242 -12.96 -2.85 -18.17
C GLY A 242 -11.82 -2.37 -17.26
N ALA A 243 -10.77 -3.16 -17.01
CA ALA A 243 -9.66 -2.73 -16.16
C ALA A 243 -8.83 -1.55 -16.71
N GLN A 244 -8.92 -1.23 -18.01
CA GLN A 244 -8.35 0.01 -18.55
C GLN A 244 -8.99 1.25 -17.92
N GLU A 245 -10.33 1.27 -17.84
CA GLU A 245 -11.08 2.37 -17.23
C GLU A 245 -10.70 2.54 -15.75
N LEU A 246 -10.48 1.43 -15.04
CA LEU A 246 -10.02 1.44 -13.64
C LEU A 246 -8.59 1.96 -13.46
N ILE A 247 -7.71 1.67 -14.42
CA ILE A 247 -6.32 2.16 -14.42
C ILE A 247 -6.27 3.68 -14.66
N ASP A 248 -7.17 4.19 -15.50
CA ASP A 248 -7.26 5.62 -15.85
C ASP A 248 -8.10 6.45 -14.87
N ALA A 249 -8.96 5.79 -14.08
CA ALA A 249 -9.75 6.44 -13.05
C ALA A 249 -8.88 7.24 -12.06
N PRO A 250 -9.42 8.34 -11.48
CA PRO A 250 -8.75 9.04 -10.40
C PRO A 250 -8.50 8.12 -9.20
N ARG A 251 -7.41 8.38 -8.48
CA ARG A 251 -7.00 7.61 -7.31
C ARG A 251 -7.73 8.10 -6.07
N PHE A 252 -8.09 7.18 -5.20
CA PHE A 252 -8.53 7.44 -3.84
C PHE A 252 -7.56 6.77 -2.87
N SER A 253 -7.22 7.43 -1.77
CA SER A 253 -6.33 6.86 -0.75
C SER A 253 -6.93 7.11 0.62
N ALA A 254 -6.98 6.07 1.44
CA ALA A 254 -7.47 6.15 2.81
C ALA A 254 -6.66 5.24 3.71
N VAL A 255 -6.58 5.60 4.99
CA VAL A 255 -6.03 4.69 6.00
C VAL A 255 -7.18 3.82 6.51
N ILE A 256 -7.04 2.51 6.40
CA ILE A 256 -8.03 1.55 6.87
C ILE A 256 -7.59 0.94 8.20
N VAL A 257 -8.56 0.48 8.98
CA VAL A 257 -8.31 -0.13 10.30
C VAL A 257 -8.85 -1.57 10.34
N ALA A 258 -7.99 -2.51 10.74
CA ALA A 258 -8.36 -3.91 10.93
C ALA A 258 -9.07 -4.16 12.26
N THR A 259 -9.72 -5.31 12.39
CA THR A 259 -10.39 -5.75 13.63
C THR A 259 -9.43 -5.85 14.83
N ASN A 260 -8.13 -6.07 14.59
CA ASN A 260 -7.10 -6.07 15.63
C ASN A 260 -6.53 -4.66 15.92
N GLY A 261 -7.08 -3.62 15.28
CA GLY A 261 -6.68 -2.22 15.40
C GLY A 261 -5.49 -1.80 14.54
N ALA A 262 -4.85 -2.74 13.83
CA ALA A 262 -3.74 -2.42 12.93
C ALA A 262 -4.22 -1.56 11.76
N MET A 263 -3.32 -0.73 11.23
CA MET A 263 -3.66 0.26 10.20
C MET A 263 -2.79 0.04 8.96
N ALA A 264 -3.36 0.31 7.78
CA ALA A 264 -2.61 0.38 6.52
C ALA A 264 -3.20 1.46 5.61
N ARG A 265 -2.38 2.02 4.73
CA ARG A 265 -2.87 2.86 3.64
C ARG A 265 -3.39 1.98 2.51
N MET A 266 -4.65 2.17 2.14
CA MET A 266 -5.28 1.55 0.97
C MET A 266 -5.36 2.56 -0.16
N ASN A 267 -4.72 2.25 -1.30
CA ASN A 267 -4.92 2.97 -2.54
C ASN A 267 -5.98 2.24 -3.37
N THR A 268 -7.05 2.94 -3.74
CA THR A 268 -8.17 2.40 -4.50
C THR A 268 -8.66 3.41 -5.56
N LEU A 269 -9.83 3.15 -6.14
CA LEU A 269 -10.47 3.96 -7.16
C LEU A 269 -11.22 5.12 -6.51
N ALA A 270 -11.38 6.23 -7.23
CA ALA A 270 -12.37 7.22 -6.84
C ALA A 270 -13.77 6.59 -6.71
N PRO A 271 -14.58 6.99 -5.71
CA PRO A 271 -15.88 6.38 -5.45
C PRO A 271 -16.80 6.32 -6.68
N MET A 272 -16.87 7.40 -7.48
CA MET A 272 -17.75 7.42 -8.65
C MET A 272 -17.24 6.58 -9.82
N ALA A 273 -15.92 6.42 -9.96
CA ALA A 273 -15.35 5.44 -10.89
C ALA A 273 -15.69 4.00 -10.48
N PHE A 274 -15.67 3.71 -9.18
CA PHE A 274 -16.13 2.43 -8.65
C PHE A 274 -17.62 2.18 -8.94
N VAL A 275 -18.48 3.19 -8.73
CA VAL A 275 -19.92 3.12 -9.03
C VAL A 275 -20.16 2.80 -10.51
N ARG A 276 -19.53 3.56 -11.43
CA ARG A 276 -19.66 3.33 -12.88
C ARG A 276 -19.26 1.91 -13.26
N PHE A 277 -18.11 1.46 -12.77
CA PHE A 277 -17.61 0.11 -13.06
C PHE A 277 -18.54 -0.97 -12.53
N LYS A 278 -19.03 -0.85 -11.29
CA LYS A 278 -19.93 -1.84 -10.69
C LYS A 278 -21.30 -1.88 -11.35
N ARG A 279 -21.86 -0.74 -11.76
CA ARG A 279 -23.07 -0.69 -12.58
C ARG A 279 -22.88 -1.41 -13.90
N TRP A 280 -21.79 -1.13 -14.60
CA TRP A 280 -21.46 -1.81 -15.84
C TRP A 280 -21.33 -3.33 -15.65
N MET A 281 -20.59 -3.78 -14.64
CA MET A 281 -20.45 -5.21 -14.29
C MET A 281 -21.81 -5.87 -14.02
N SER A 282 -22.73 -5.16 -13.36
CA SER A 282 -24.08 -5.66 -13.06
C SER A 282 -24.98 -5.77 -14.31
N ALA A 283 -24.67 -5.05 -15.39
CA ALA A 283 -25.42 -5.09 -16.64
C ALA A 283 -24.92 -6.19 -17.61
N LEU A 284 -23.80 -6.85 -17.32
CA LEU A 284 -23.24 -7.88 -18.20
C LEU A 284 -24.12 -9.15 -18.25
N PRO A 285 -24.48 -9.64 -19.45
CA PRO A 285 -25.34 -10.83 -19.61
C PRO A 285 -24.76 -12.10 -18.97
N ASP A 286 -23.44 -12.29 -19.07
CA ASP A 286 -22.73 -13.49 -18.60
C ASP A 286 -22.22 -13.35 -17.15
N ARG A 287 -22.58 -12.27 -16.45
CA ARG A 287 -22.21 -12.10 -15.03
C ARG A 287 -22.96 -13.11 -14.17
N ASP A 288 -22.22 -13.82 -13.33
CA ASP A 288 -22.79 -14.70 -12.30
C ASP A 288 -23.95 -14.01 -11.55
N PRO A 289 -25.14 -14.63 -11.43
CA PRO A 289 -26.32 -13.99 -10.87
C PRO A 289 -26.14 -13.44 -9.45
N LEU A 290 -25.37 -14.13 -8.59
CA LEU A 290 -25.11 -13.68 -7.23
C LEU A 290 -24.17 -12.47 -7.23
N LYS A 291 -23.11 -12.53 -8.04
CA LYS A 291 -22.18 -11.39 -8.21
C LYS A 291 -22.87 -10.18 -8.83
N ARG A 292 -23.80 -10.38 -9.77
CA ARG A 292 -24.58 -9.32 -10.42
C ARG A 292 -25.37 -8.48 -9.42
N ARG A 293 -26.17 -9.13 -8.57
CA ARG A 293 -26.97 -8.45 -7.54
C ARG A 293 -26.07 -7.68 -6.56
N ARG A 294 -24.95 -8.29 -6.17
CA ARG A 294 -23.98 -7.66 -5.27
C ARG A 294 -23.30 -6.45 -5.90
N ASP A 295 -22.91 -6.53 -7.18
CA ASP A 295 -22.28 -5.40 -7.89
C ASP A 295 -23.24 -4.19 -7.94
N ALA A 296 -24.53 -4.41 -8.24
CA ALA A 296 -25.54 -3.34 -8.22
C ALA A 296 -25.74 -2.75 -6.81
N LEU A 297 -25.81 -3.60 -5.78
CA LEU A 297 -25.96 -3.17 -4.39
C LEU A 297 -24.75 -2.34 -3.92
N GLN A 298 -23.53 -2.77 -4.23
CA GLN A 298 -22.31 -2.02 -3.94
C GLN A 298 -22.30 -0.67 -4.66
N ALA A 299 -22.71 -0.62 -5.93
CA ALA A 299 -22.77 0.62 -6.68
C ALA A 299 -23.73 1.63 -6.05
N ASN A 300 -24.95 1.21 -5.71
CA ASN A 300 -25.94 2.08 -5.09
C ASN A 300 -25.48 2.57 -3.71
N ALA A 301 -24.92 1.66 -2.89
CA ALA A 301 -24.42 2.02 -1.57
C ALA A 301 -23.30 3.06 -1.63
N VAL A 302 -22.35 2.93 -2.56
CA VAL A 302 -21.27 3.91 -2.72
C VAL A 302 -21.78 5.23 -3.29
N GLU A 303 -22.73 5.20 -4.24
CA GLU A 303 -23.34 6.43 -4.75
C GLU A 303 -24.09 7.21 -3.66
N ASP A 304 -24.86 6.52 -2.82
CA ASP A 304 -25.54 7.14 -1.67
C ASP A 304 -24.51 7.72 -0.68
N ALA A 305 -23.42 6.99 -0.41
CA ALA A 305 -22.35 7.47 0.47
C ALA A 305 -21.65 8.72 -0.09
N VAL A 306 -21.46 8.78 -1.40
CA VAL A 306 -20.91 9.98 -2.07
C VAL A 306 -21.86 11.15 -1.95
N ARG A 307 -23.15 10.94 -2.18
CA ARG A 307 -24.16 11.99 -2.09
C ARG A 307 -24.25 12.58 -0.68
N GLU A 308 -24.20 11.75 0.35
CA GLU A 308 -24.48 12.14 1.74
C GLU A 308 -23.23 12.52 2.53
N TYR A 309 -22.10 11.83 2.32
CA TYR A 309 -20.90 11.96 3.17
C TYR A 309 -19.65 12.39 2.43
N LEU A 310 -19.55 12.16 1.12
CA LEU A 310 -18.36 12.46 0.31
C LEU A 310 -18.69 13.32 -0.94
N PRO A 311 -19.44 14.44 -0.83
CA PRO A 311 -19.93 15.19 -1.99
C PRO A 311 -18.81 15.77 -2.86
N GLN A 312 -17.62 16.00 -2.30
CA GLN A 312 -16.43 16.41 -3.04
C GLN A 312 -15.95 15.38 -4.08
N TRP A 313 -16.43 14.13 -3.99
CA TRP A 313 -16.14 13.06 -4.96
C TRP A 313 -17.26 12.83 -5.98
N ALA A 314 -18.34 13.62 -5.96
CA ALA A 314 -19.49 13.43 -6.85
C ALA A 314 -19.16 13.55 -8.35
N THR A 315 -18.12 14.30 -8.72
CA THR A 315 -17.70 14.53 -10.11
C THR A 315 -16.46 13.74 -10.53
N SER A 316 -16.02 12.77 -9.72
CA SER A 316 -14.79 11.99 -9.94
C SER A 316 -14.95 10.77 -10.86
#